data_AF-A0A9D2BIU1-F1
#
_entry.id   AF-A0A9D2BIU1-F1
#
_cell.length_a   1.000
_cell.length_b   1.000
_cell.length_c   1.000
_cell.angle_alpha   90.00
_cell.angle_beta   90.00
_cell.angle_gamma   90.00
#
_symmetry.space_group_name_H-M   'P 1'
#
loop_
_entity.id
_entity.type
_entity.pdbx_description
1 polymer ?
#
loop_
_entity_poly.entity_id
_entity_poly.type
_entity_poly.pdbx_seq_one_letter_code
_entity_poly.pdbx_strand_id
1 'polypeptide(L)'
;MMDREKKRLFTGCEQAEHKDDGRSVERYETAIGAVKVCRDLPYPCVPEPVAEEKDGKIRRIVTASHSFRLHGAQTAELAPVVYQSCMHPEQIRIYPVELDFTDGEISFRIRGQQWKIQEKESGSVEIFDWKPKLEKKSCIPCTNCGKCSW
;
A
#
# COMPACT_ATOMS: atom_id res chain seq x y z
N MET A 1 6.35 41.38 6.06
CA MET A 1 6.32 40.57 4.83
C MET A 1 7.15 39.33 5.12
N MET A 2 6.63 38.27 5.76
CA MET A 2 5.67 37.26 5.22
C MET A 2 6.02 36.93 3.76
N ASP A 3 6.39 35.73 3.33
CA ASP A 3 6.42 34.37 3.88
C ASP A 3 7.34 33.60 2.90
N ARG A 4 8.23 32.71 3.35
CA ARG A 4 8.97 31.82 2.43
C ARG A 4 8.82 30.36 2.87
N GLU A 5 7.80 29.76 2.27
CA GLU A 5 7.58 28.32 2.03
C GLU A 5 8.34 27.34 2.91
N LYS A 6 7.61 26.85 3.92
CA LYS A 6 7.87 25.55 4.55
C LYS A 6 7.99 24.47 3.47
N LYS A 7 9.21 23.99 3.23
CA LYS A 7 9.46 22.65 2.68
C LYS A 7 8.75 21.63 3.59
N ARG A 8 7.54 21.20 3.21
CA ARG A 8 6.91 20.00 3.78
C ARG A 8 7.70 18.80 3.28
N LEU A 9 8.71 18.40 4.06
CA LEU A 9 9.21 17.04 4.06
C LEU A 9 7.99 16.13 4.31
N PHE A 10 7.60 15.36 3.30
CA PHE A 10 6.59 14.32 3.46
C PHE A 10 7.21 13.19 4.26
N THR A 11 7.07 13.25 5.58
CA THR A 11 7.30 12.13 6.48
C THR A 11 6.10 11.18 6.35
N GLY A 12 6.01 10.47 5.23
CA GLY A 12 5.09 9.34 5.10
C GLY A 12 5.52 8.26 6.09
N CYS A 13 4.64 7.91 7.02
CA CYS A 13 4.73 6.75 7.92
C CYS A 13 6.16 6.47 8.46
N GLU A 14 6.82 7.45 9.07
CA GLU A 14 8.05 7.22 9.83
C GLU A 14 7.83 7.67 11.28
N GLN A 15 7.98 6.69 12.17
CA GLN A 15 8.03 6.80 13.64
C GLN A 15 6.71 7.24 14.30
N ALA A 16 5.92 6.25 14.69
CA ALA A 16 4.90 6.42 15.72
C ALA A 16 5.15 5.38 16.82
N GLU A 17 6.30 5.48 17.49
CA GLU A 17 6.32 5.20 18.92
C GLU A 17 5.81 6.47 19.61
N HIS A 18 4.63 6.36 20.22
CA HIS A 18 3.97 7.38 21.04
C HIS A 18 3.75 8.75 20.38
N LYS A 19 2.57 8.94 19.78
CA LYS A 19 1.70 10.10 20.04
C LYS A 19 0.32 9.91 19.42
N ASP A 20 -0.66 9.84 20.31
CA ASP A 20 -2.09 10.02 20.10
C ASP A 20 -2.32 11.42 19.48
N ASP A 21 -2.49 11.48 18.16
CA ASP A 21 -2.85 12.71 17.44
C ASP A 21 -3.78 12.32 16.29
N GLY A 22 -5.00 11.88 16.62
CA GLY A 22 -6.18 11.81 15.74
C GLY A 22 -6.07 11.08 14.39
N ARG A 23 -4.97 10.42 14.08
CA ARG A 23 -4.70 9.73 12.82
C ARG A 23 -5.18 8.29 12.91
N SER A 24 -6.14 7.93 12.06
CA SER A 24 -6.71 6.59 11.97
C SER A 24 -5.73 5.61 11.31
N VAL A 25 -4.65 5.27 12.02
CA VAL A 25 -3.83 4.11 11.70
C VAL A 25 -4.31 2.98 12.58
N GLU A 26 -5.01 2.03 11.97
CA GLU A 26 -5.57 0.89 12.67
C GLU A 26 -4.61 -0.29 12.52
N ARG A 27 -4.24 -0.93 13.63
CA ARG A 27 -3.32 -2.07 13.65
C ARG A 27 -4.11 -3.34 13.94
N TYR A 28 -3.96 -4.33 13.08
CA TYR A 28 -4.67 -5.60 13.14
C TYR A 28 -3.66 -6.74 13.30
N GLU A 29 -3.88 -7.59 14.30
CA GLU A 29 -3.06 -8.78 14.50
C GLU A 29 -3.63 -9.94 13.67
N THR A 30 -2.83 -10.46 12.75
CA THR A 30 -3.23 -11.52 11.83
C THR A 30 -2.31 -12.73 11.96
N ALA A 31 -2.67 -13.84 11.31
CA ALA A 31 -1.84 -15.05 11.29
C ALA A 31 -0.44 -14.85 10.66
N ILE A 32 -0.27 -13.84 9.79
CA ILE A 32 1.03 -13.49 9.17
C ILE A 32 1.80 -12.42 9.95
N GLY A 33 1.22 -11.90 11.03
CA GLY A 33 1.79 -10.81 11.83
C GLY A 33 0.89 -9.58 11.87
N ALA A 34 1.45 -8.48 12.38
CA ALA A 34 0.72 -7.23 12.54
C ALA A 34 0.65 -6.44 11.24
N VAL A 35 -0.55 -6.20 10.74
CA VAL A 35 -0.81 -5.41 9.53
C VAL A 35 -1.47 -4.09 9.94
N LYS A 36 -0.92 -2.97 9.49
CA LYS A 36 -1.55 -1.65 9.68
C LYS A 36 -2.35 -1.26 8.45
N VAL A 37 -3.51 -0.66 8.68
CA VAL A 37 -4.36 -0.03 7.69
C VAL A 37 -4.27 1.48 7.90
N CYS A 38 -3.64 2.18 6.95
CA CYS A 38 -3.57 3.63 6.94
C CYS A 38 -4.44 4.20 5.82
N ARG A 39 -5.30 5.15 6.16
CA ARG A 39 -6.15 5.87 5.19
C ARG A 39 -5.57 7.24 4.79
N ASP A 40 -4.65 7.79 5.60
CA ASP A 40 -3.93 9.05 5.33
C ASP A 40 -2.70 8.78 4.45
N LEU A 41 -2.95 8.49 3.18
CA LEU A 41 -1.92 8.28 2.16
C LEU A 41 -1.88 9.47 1.18
N PRO A 42 -0.70 9.79 0.60
CA PRO A 42 -0.54 10.96 -0.25
C PRO A 42 -1.34 10.91 -1.56
N TYR A 43 -1.83 9.73 -1.94
CA TYR A 43 -2.63 9.52 -3.15
C TYR A 43 -3.84 8.63 -2.83
N PRO A 44 -4.95 8.80 -3.57
CA PRO A 44 -6.14 7.97 -3.39
C PRO A 44 -5.85 6.51 -3.67
N CYS A 45 -6.37 5.63 -2.82
CA CYS A 45 -6.24 4.18 -2.97
C CYS A 45 -7.45 3.59 -3.68
N VAL A 46 -7.21 2.59 -4.52
CA VAL A 46 -8.28 1.84 -5.23
C VAL A 46 -7.97 0.34 -5.16
N PRO A 47 -8.70 -0.46 -4.36
CA PRO A 47 -9.79 -0.07 -3.45
C PRO A 47 -9.32 0.75 -2.23
N GLU A 48 -10.25 1.30 -1.45
CA GLU A 48 -9.91 2.04 -0.22
C GLU A 48 -9.33 1.13 0.88
N PRO A 49 -8.40 1.59 1.71
CA PRO A 49 -7.83 0.79 2.79
C PRO A 49 -8.87 0.57 3.89
N VAL A 50 -9.20 -0.69 4.15
CA VAL A 50 -10.24 -1.10 5.09
C VAL A 50 -9.85 -2.44 5.71
N ALA A 51 -10.26 -2.67 6.95
CA ALA A 51 -10.29 -4.00 7.53
C ALA A 51 -11.74 -4.39 7.80
N GLU A 52 -12.10 -5.58 7.36
CA GLU A 52 -13.41 -6.17 7.60
C GLU A 52 -13.25 -7.33 8.58
N GLU A 53 -13.92 -7.20 9.73
CA GLU A 53 -14.03 -8.26 10.71
C GLU A 53 -15.41 -8.90 10.62
N LYS A 54 -15.45 -10.23 10.77
CA LYS A 54 -16.69 -11.00 10.82
C LYS A 54 -16.59 -12.01 11.97
N ASP A 55 -17.61 -12.04 12.83
CA ASP A 55 -17.68 -12.95 13.97
C ASP A 55 -16.45 -12.85 14.91
N GLY A 56 -15.90 -11.64 15.06
CA GLY A 56 -14.71 -11.36 15.87
C GLY A 56 -13.39 -11.85 15.25
N LYS A 57 -13.39 -12.25 13.98
CA LYS A 57 -12.20 -12.64 13.22
C LYS A 57 -12.00 -11.73 12.02
N ILE A 58 -10.75 -11.39 11.75
CA ILE A 58 -10.37 -10.64 10.55
C ILE A 58 -10.67 -11.51 9.33
N ARG A 59 -11.50 -11.00 8.42
CA ARG A 59 -11.85 -11.68 7.16
C ARG A 59 -11.10 -11.09 5.98
N ARG A 60 -10.96 -9.76 5.96
CA ARG A 60 -10.31 -9.06 4.85
C ARG A 60 -9.57 -7.82 5.34
N ILE A 61 -8.38 -7.57 4.80
CA ILE A 61 -7.62 -6.35 5.03
C ILE A 61 -7.13 -5.80 3.70
N VAL A 62 -7.40 -4.54 3.43
CA VAL A 62 -6.85 -3.79 2.30
C VAL A 62 -5.83 -2.81 2.86
N THR A 63 -4.55 -2.98 2.52
CA THR A 63 -3.46 -2.14 3.03
C THR A 63 -2.57 -1.60 1.91
N ALA A 64 -2.24 -0.32 2.00
CA ALA A 64 -1.24 0.35 1.17
C ALA A 64 -0.06 0.85 2.03
N SER A 65 0.16 0.25 3.20
CA SER A 65 1.25 0.62 4.13
C SER A 65 2.31 -0.45 4.28
N HIS A 66 2.05 -1.67 3.82
CA HIS A 66 2.99 -2.77 3.91
C HIS A 66 3.18 -3.44 2.55
N SER A 67 4.37 -3.98 2.35
CA SER A 67 4.64 -5.01 1.35
C SER A 67 4.86 -6.35 2.02
N PHE A 68 4.59 -7.42 1.29
CA PHE A 68 4.67 -8.78 1.76
C PHE A 68 5.63 -9.57 0.89
N ARG A 69 6.51 -10.34 1.49
CA ARG A 69 7.35 -11.30 0.79
C ARG A 69 6.94 -12.70 1.20
N LEU A 70 6.51 -13.49 0.22
CA LEU A 70 6.12 -14.88 0.41
C LEU A 70 7.32 -15.77 0.08
N HIS A 71 7.81 -16.53 1.05
CA HIS A 71 8.86 -17.53 0.85
C HIS A 71 8.22 -18.89 0.58
N GLY A 72 8.32 -19.37 -0.66
CA GLY A 72 7.85 -20.69 -1.08
C GLY A 72 8.84 -21.32 -2.07
N ALA A 73 8.33 -22.07 -3.06
CA ALA A 73 9.15 -22.60 -4.15
C ALA A 73 9.78 -21.49 -5.01
N GLN A 74 9.13 -20.32 -5.09
CA GLN A 74 9.68 -19.08 -5.64
C GLN A 74 9.29 -17.94 -4.70
N THR A 75 10.25 -17.06 -4.40
CA THR A 75 10.01 -15.87 -3.58
C THR A 75 9.16 -14.88 -4.37
N ALA A 76 7.97 -14.54 -3.86
CA ALA A 76 7.10 -13.53 -4.45
C ALA A 76 7.08 -12.28 -3.58
N GLU A 77 7.34 -11.11 -4.17
CA GLU A 77 7.24 -9.82 -3.49
C GLU A 77 5.96 -9.09 -3.93
N LEU A 78 5.11 -8.78 -2.96
CA LEU A 78 3.80 -8.20 -3.11
C LEU A 78 3.81 -6.83 -2.46
N ALA A 79 3.99 -5.80 -3.27
CA ALA A 79 4.05 -4.41 -2.80
C ALA A 79 2.93 -3.60 -3.45
N PRO A 80 2.28 -2.67 -2.71
CA PRO A 80 1.33 -1.73 -3.29
C PRO A 80 1.93 -1.02 -4.52
N VAL A 81 1.09 -0.75 -5.51
CA VAL A 81 1.55 -0.16 -6.79
C VAL A 81 1.04 1.27 -6.89
N VAL A 82 1.98 2.21 -6.96
CA VAL A 82 1.66 3.59 -7.37
C VAL A 82 1.54 3.64 -8.88
N TYR A 83 0.38 4.08 -9.37
CA TYR A 83 0.11 4.26 -10.79
C TYR A 83 -0.16 5.74 -11.08
N GLN A 84 0.55 6.27 -12.07
CA GLN A 84 0.30 7.60 -12.63
C GLN A 84 -0.11 7.43 -14.10
N SER A 85 -1.21 8.06 -14.51
CA SER A 85 -1.63 8.04 -15.90
C SER A 85 -0.65 8.81 -16.79
N CYS A 86 -0.27 8.22 -17.92
CA CYS A 86 0.59 8.89 -18.89
C CYS A 86 -0.12 9.99 -19.68
N MET A 87 -1.44 9.87 -19.88
CA MET A 87 -2.26 10.90 -20.54
C MET A 87 -2.67 12.03 -19.58
N HIS A 88 -2.75 11.70 -18.29
CA HIS A 88 -3.21 12.58 -17.22
C HIS A 88 -2.27 12.49 -16.01
N PRO A 89 -1.09 13.14 -16.03
CA PRO A 89 -0.10 13.05 -14.97
C PRO A 89 -0.62 13.47 -13.58
N GLU A 90 -1.66 14.29 -13.53
CA GLU A 90 -2.38 14.67 -12.32
C GLU A 90 -3.16 13.50 -11.68
N GLN A 91 -3.47 12.46 -12.45
CA GLN A 91 -4.18 11.27 -11.98
C GLN A 91 -3.20 10.23 -11.46
N ILE A 92 -2.97 10.28 -10.15
CA ILE A 92 -2.14 9.34 -9.40
C ILE A 92 -3.04 8.53 -8.47
N ARG A 93 -2.87 7.20 -8.46
CA ARG A 93 -3.63 6.27 -7.62
C ARG A 93 -2.70 5.22 -7.03
N ILE A 94 -3.04 4.71 -5.85
CA ILE A 94 -2.35 3.56 -5.24
C ILE A 94 -3.26 2.35 -5.36
N TYR A 95 -2.73 1.23 -5.85
CA TYR A 95 -3.37 -0.07 -5.76
C TYR A 95 -2.82 -0.78 -4.51
N PRO A 96 -3.58 -0.86 -3.42
CA PRO A 96 -3.18 -1.57 -2.21
C PRO A 96 -3.06 -3.07 -2.44
N VAL A 97 -2.46 -3.74 -1.47
CA VAL A 97 -2.52 -5.20 -1.33
C VAL A 97 -3.77 -5.54 -0.54
N GLU A 98 -4.58 -6.45 -1.08
CA GLU A 98 -5.74 -7.01 -0.41
C GLU A 98 -5.38 -8.38 0.16
N LEU A 99 -5.77 -8.62 1.41
CA LEU A 99 -5.57 -9.85 2.15
C LEU A 99 -6.96 -10.38 2.47
N ASP A 100 -7.24 -11.63 2.11
CA ASP A 100 -8.45 -12.34 2.51
C ASP A 100 -8.04 -13.55 3.36
N PHE A 101 -8.65 -13.69 4.54
CA PHE A 101 -8.43 -14.79 5.48
C PHE A 101 -9.70 -15.64 5.49
N THR A 102 -9.65 -16.84 4.91
CA THR A 102 -10.82 -17.72 4.77
C THR A 102 -10.43 -19.16 5.08
N ASP A 103 -11.09 -19.78 6.07
CA ASP A 103 -11.02 -21.23 6.37
C ASP A 103 -9.60 -21.84 6.37
N GLY A 104 -8.63 -21.14 6.95
CA GLY A 104 -7.24 -21.60 7.04
C GLY A 104 -6.38 -21.33 5.79
N GLU A 105 -6.87 -20.54 4.85
CA GLU A 105 -6.15 -20.03 3.69
C GLU A 105 -6.02 -18.50 3.76
N ILE A 106 -4.87 -17.99 3.34
CA ILE A 106 -4.59 -16.57 3.24
C ILE A 106 -4.36 -16.25 1.76
N SER A 107 -5.24 -15.42 1.20
CA SER A 107 -5.16 -14.96 -0.19
C SER A 107 -4.64 -13.53 -0.23
N PHE A 108 -3.61 -13.28 -1.02
CA PHE A 108 -3.08 -11.96 -1.32
C PHE A 108 -3.50 -11.58 -2.73
N ARG A 109 -4.03 -10.37 -2.92
CA ARG A 109 -4.42 -9.85 -4.23
C ARG A 109 -3.83 -8.48 -4.47
N ILE A 110 -3.33 -8.27 -5.67
CA ILE A 110 -2.92 -6.94 -6.13
C ILE A 110 -3.05 -6.85 -7.66
N ARG A 111 -3.73 -5.80 -8.15
CA ARG A 111 -3.93 -5.52 -9.59
C ARG A 111 -4.35 -6.75 -10.42
N GLY A 112 -5.25 -7.57 -9.88
CA GLY A 112 -5.77 -8.78 -10.56
C GLY A 112 -4.85 -10.00 -10.52
N GLN A 113 -3.68 -9.90 -9.89
CA GLN A 113 -2.85 -11.04 -9.54
C GLN A 113 -3.23 -11.55 -8.15
N GLN A 114 -3.20 -12.87 -7.94
CA GLN A 114 -3.58 -13.51 -6.69
C GLN A 114 -2.55 -14.56 -6.30
N TRP A 115 -2.16 -14.55 -5.03
CA TRP A 115 -1.34 -15.56 -4.39
C TRP A 115 -2.12 -16.15 -3.22
N LYS A 116 -1.88 -17.42 -2.95
CA LYS A 116 -2.55 -18.15 -1.87
C LYS A 116 -1.51 -18.93 -1.11
N ILE A 117 -1.61 -18.88 0.21
CA ILE A 117 -0.84 -19.73 1.11
C ILE A 117 -1.79 -20.36 2.13
N GLN A 118 -1.42 -21.51 2.67
CA GLN A 118 -2.14 -22.02 3.84
C GLN A 118 -1.71 -21.25 5.08
N GLU A 119 -2.61 -21.10 6.05
CA GLU A 119 -2.35 -20.41 7.31
C GLU A 119 -1.18 -21.06 8.08
N LYS A 120 -1.00 -22.38 7.95
CA LYS A 120 0.17 -23.10 8.50
C LYS A 120 1.52 -22.64 7.93
N GLU A 121 1.51 -21.99 6.77
CA GLU A 121 2.68 -21.45 6.07
C GLU A 121 2.84 -19.95 6.35
N SER A 122 2.05 -19.36 7.27
CA SER A 122 2.10 -17.94 7.58
C SER A 122 3.47 -17.47 8.08
N GLY A 123 4.24 -18.36 8.72
CA GLY A 123 5.62 -18.08 9.16
C GLY A 123 6.62 -17.85 8.02
N SER A 124 6.25 -18.18 6.78
CA SER A 124 7.04 -17.91 5.58
C SER A 124 6.74 -16.53 4.97
N VAL A 125 5.91 -15.71 5.62
CA VAL A 125 5.56 -14.37 5.15
C VAL A 125 6.36 -13.34 5.93
N GLU A 126 7.14 -12.52 5.22
CA GLU A 126 7.77 -11.34 5.79
C GLU A 126 6.96 -10.10 5.46
N ILE A 127 6.72 -9.25 6.45
CA ILE A 127 6.01 -7.97 6.31
C ILE A 127 7.05 -6.85 6.38
N PHE A 128 7.03 -5.96 5.40
CA PHE A 128 7.89 -4.77 5.36
C PHE A 128 7.04 -3.51 5.29
N ASP A 129 7.49 -2.42 5.92
CA ASP A 129 6.85 -1.11 5.74
C ASP A 129 7.05 -0.65 4.29
N TRP A 130 5.97 -0.19 3.66
CA TRP A 130 5.99 0.32 2.29
C TRP A 130 5.61 1.79 2.26
N LYS A 131 6.29 2.54 1.38
CA LYS A 131 6.00 3.97 1.14
C LYS A 131 5.82 4.22 -0.35
N PRO A 132 4.82 5.02 -0.74
CA PRO A 132 4.61 5.38 -2.13
C PRO A 132 5.80 6.18 -2.64
N LYS A 133 6.52 5.62 -3.61
CA LYS A 133 7.58 6.32 -4.35
C LYS A 133 7.11 6.52 -5.78
N LEU A 134 6.94 7.78 -6.18
CA LEU A 134 6.87 8.15 -7.59
C LEU A 134 8.29 8.38 -8.06
N GLU A 135 8.85 7.38 -8.73
CA GLU A 135 10.02 7.65 -9.55
C GLU A 135 9.56 8.52 -10.72
N LYS A 136 10.02 9.78 -10.75
CA LYS A 136 9.90 10.62 -11.94
C LYS A 136 10.71 9.95 -13.04
N LYS A 137 10.09 9.06 -13.81
CA LYS A 137 10.61 8.69 -15.11
C LYS A 137 10.58 9.98 -15.90
N SER A 138 11.75 10.44 -16.35
CA SER A 138 11.86 11.54 -17.30
C SER A 138 10.79 11.29 -18.37
N CYS A 139 9.89 12.26 -18.55
CA CYS A 139 8.83 12.11 -19.54
C CYS A 139 9.51 11.74 -20.86
N ILE A 140 9.19 10.56 -21.39
CA ILE A 140 9.52 10.27 -22.78
C ILE A 140 8.77 11.36 -23.55
N PRO A 141 9.45 12.24 -24.30
CA PRO A 141 8.79 13.31 -25.02
C PRO A 141 7.78 12.67 -25.95
N CYS A 142 6.52 12.73 -25.54
CA CYS A 142 5.44 12.15 -26.29
C CYS A 142 5.24 13.08 -27.49
N THR A 143 5.58 12.56 -28.67
CA THR A 143 5.55 13.28 -29.95
C THR A 143 4.14 13.71 -30.36
N ASN A 144 3.10 13.30 -29.62
CA ASN A 144 1.69 13.49 -29.99
C ASN A 144 0.82 14.20 -28.95
N CYS A 145 1.37 14.69 -27.82
CA CYS A 145 0.55 15.29 -26.76
C CYS A 145 0.81 16.78 -26.52
N GLY A 146 1.81 17.40 -27.16
CA GLY A 146 2.01 18.86 -27.20
C GLY A 146 2.15 19.58 -25.85
N LYS A 147 2.16 18.85 -24.73
CA LYS A 147 2.06 19.42 -23.37
C LYS A 147 3.38 19.45 -22.60
N CYS A 148 4.46 18.91 -23.15
CA CYS A 148 5.79 19.06 -22.58
C CYS A 148 6.50 20.19 -23.33
N SER A 149 6.38 21.42 -22.82
CA SER A 149 7.20 22.56 -23.25
C SER A 149 8.56 22.50 -22.54
N TRP A 150 9.60 22.94 -23.25
CA TRP A 150 11.01 23.01 -22.81
C TRP A 150 11.22 23.79 -21.51
#